data_AF-A0A498MF50-F1
#
_entry.id   AF-A0A498MF50-F1
#
_cell.length_a   1.000
_cell.length_b   1.000
_cell.length_c   1.000
_cell.angle_alpha   90.00
_cell.angle_beta   90.00
_cell.angle_gamma   90.00
#
_symmetry.space_group_name_H-M   'P 1'
#
loop_
_entity.id
_entity.type
_entity.pdbx_description
1 polymer ?
#
loop_
_entity_poly.entity_id
_entity_poly.type
_entity_poly.pdbx_seq_one_letter_code
_entity_poly.pdbx_strand_id
1 'polypeptide(L)'
;MVRENQRYKNAYKGNQATSDDYSETGYDRGHLNPNSFQCGEGRIATFALTNAAPMDACFNRNQWGKWEKTLRTFLRDTLTSDGGSATAYIVTGTVPDPNLRIPQSEISEDPERVTVPSHIWTAVCYKHHSDNRKFFSFGYMGENKPEGSINLMSVSDLNTQIKNLYGQNSEISIFVGDCFHDNNKLDWVKVKFQKLINQQIKEKQGDQIMSSDMQSTYVGLKRAADANVVSEKKFKVSQMIIKLAFDSISTYYNAVKDLMIFAGSACLITNMKPLVRSGIGKRDVSGVSDAVECLLVPEKQTAADGSPCSRFFDSVYNCQCTIDGEIKSCCSTPCLYQENLNSYRCYSGQTQIECSPRYSLITYTGEKCLDDHPCATYGYDYYWCKKISGGWDYCSPPLWRSKAKNGKNCRSDHACAKYGSGSMWCYTDNEGSYADCCTSDDCYSAVDGKTCRSDHNCGYHGEDYLWCYTDYQDNWDYCCKSCW
;
A
#
# COMPACT_ATOMS: atom_id res chain seq x y z
N MET A 1 32.83 -7.43 -9.44
CA MET A 1 32.29 -6.88 -10.70
C MET A 1 33.47 -6.42 -11.52
N VAL A 2 33.66 -6.97 -12.73
CA VAL A 2 34.74 -6.51 -13.61
C VAL A 2 34.34 -5.11 -14.10
N ARG A 3 35.17 -4.10 -13.83
CA ARG A 3 34.89 -2.74 -14.31
C ARG A 3 34.98 -2.70 -15.82
N GLU A 4 34.05 -2.00 -16.44
CA GLU A 4 34.08 -1.71 -17.86
C GLU A 4 35.41 -1.09 -18.27
N ASN A 5 36.02 -1.62 -19.33
CA ASN A 5 37.25 -1.06 -19.85
C ASN A 5 36.91 0.16 -20.70
N GLN A 6 37.21 1.34 -20.16
CA GLN A 6 36.94 2.64 -20.80
C GLN A 6 37.49 2.74 -22.23
N ARG A 7 38.59 2.03 -22.54
CA ARG A 7 39.22 2.04 -23.87
C ARG A 7 38.36 1.38 -24.96
N TYR A 8 37.49 0.44 -24.58
CA TYR A 8 36.62 -0.30 -25.51
C TYR A 8 35.15 0.10 -25.41
N LYS A 9 34.81 1.06 -24.54
CA LYS A 9 33.44 1.48 -24.26
C LYS A 9 32.64 1.81 -25.53
N ASN A 10 33.25 2.59 -26.42
CA ASN A 10 32.62 2.98 -27.68
C ASN A 10 32.35 1.78 -28.63
N ALA A 11 33.12 0.70 -28.53
CA ALA A 11 32.98 -0.46 -29.41
C ALA A 11 31.75 -1.32 -29.08
N TYR A 12 31.33 -1.38 -27.80
CA TYR A 12 30.16 -2.16 -27.40
C TYR A 12 28.91 -1.32 -27.15
N LYS A 13 29.05 0.00 -26.94
CA LYS A 13 27.95 0.93 -26.68
C LYS A 13 26.83 0.83 -27.72
N GLY A 14 27.13 0.61 -29.00
CA GLY A 14 26.13 0.46 -30.06
C GLY A 14 25.21 -0.77 -29.96
N ASN A 15 25.60 -1.81 -29.20
CA ASN A 15 24.89 -3.09 -29.16
C ASN A 15 24.38 -3.45 -27.75
N GLN A 16 24.80 -2.74 -26.71
CA GLN A 16 24.39 -2.98 -25.33
C GLN A 16 24.48 -1.69 -24.50
N ALA A 17 23.78 -1.69 -23.37
CA ALA A 17 23.91 -0.63 -22.38
C ALA A 17 25.29 -0.65 -21.71
N THR A 18 25.69 0.52 -21.22
CA THR A 18 26.88 0.75 -20.40
C THR A 18 26.46 1.21 -19.01
N SER A 19 27.36 1.10 -18.03
CA SER A 19 27.07 1.46 -16.65
C SER A 19 26.65 2.93 -16.50
N ASP A 20 27.19 3.80 -17.35
CA ASP A 20 26.93 5.22 -17.36
C ASP A 20 25.52 5.55 -17.85
N ASP A 21 24.94 4.72 -18.74
CA ASP A 21 23.59 4.93 -19.28
C ASP A 21 22.47 4.83 -18.21
N TYR A 22 22.80 4.26 -17.05
CA TYR A 22 21.90 4.14 -15.89
C TYR A 22 22.16 5.20 -14.82
N SER A 23 23.26 5.94 -14.90
CA SER A 23 23.68 6.86 -13.84
C SER A 23 22.74 8.06 -13.75
N GLU A 24 22.33 8.41 -12.53
CA GLU A 24 21.44 9.56 -12.25
C GLU A 24 20.05 9.49 -12.92
N THR A 25 19.65 8.31 -13.41
CA THR A 25 18.36 8.10 -14.08
C THR A 25 17.22 7.76 -13.11
N GLY A 26 17.54 7.39 -11.87
CA GLY A 26 16.59 6.85 -10.89
C GLY A 26 16.20 5.38 -11.10
N TYR A 27 16.57 4.78 -12.24
CA TYR A 27 16.31 3.38 -12.55
C TYR A 27 17.39 2.46 -11.99
N ASP A 28 16.97 1.31 -11.48
CA ASP A 28 17.86 0.22 -11.15
C ASP A 28 18.26 -0.58 -12.40
N ARG A 29 19.44 -1.22 -12.32
CA ARG A 29 19.84 -2.30 -13.21
C ARG A 29 19.10 -3.58 -12.82
N GLY A 30 17.83 -3.66 -13.20
CA GLY A 30 16.96 -4.80 -12.89
C GLY A 30 17.42 -6.04 -13.64
N HIS A 31 17.76 -7.11 -12.91
CA HIS A 31 18.30 -8.33 -13.51
C HIS A 31 17.17 -9.15 -14.17
N LEU A 32 17.44 -9.72 -15.35
CA LEU A 32 16.49 -10.60 -16.04
C LEU A 32 16.72 -12.07 -15.65
N ASN A 33 17.95 -12.57 -15.77
CA ASN A 33 18.38 -13.81 -15.12
C ASN A 33 18.86 -13.47 -13.70
N PRO A 34 18.09 -13.82 -12.64
CA PRO A 34 18.37 -13.30 -11.31
C PRO A 34 19.58 -13.99 -10.69
N ASN A 35 20.44 -13.20 -10.04
CA ASN A 35 21.67 -13.66 -9.39
C ASN A 35 21.47 -14.87 -8.45
N SER A 36 20.32 -14.87 -7.77
CA SER A 36 19.95 -15.86 -6.75
C SER A 36 19.75 -17.29 -7.28
N PHE A 37 19.55 -17.46 -8.60
CA PHE A 37 19.44 -18.76 -9.27
C PHE A 37 20.80 -19.33 -9.75
N GLN A 38 21.88 -18.54 -9.67
CA GLN A 38 23.19 -18.91 -10.19
C GLN A 38 24.23 -19.06 -9.08
N CYS A 39 25.35 -19.74 -9.39
CA CYS A 39 26.53 -19.86 -8.53
C CYS A 39 27.83 -19.74 -9.37
N GLY A 40 28.98 -19.54 -8.71
CA GLY A 40 30.29 -19.44 -9.37
C GLY A 40 30.33 -18.39 -10.49
N GLU A 41 30.96 -18.73 -11.62
CA GLU A 41 31.06 -17.89 -12.81
C GLU A 41 29.69 -17.51 -13.39
N GLY A 42 28.70 -18.41 -13.33
CA GLY A 42 27.33 -18.10 -13.77
C GLY A 42 26.70 -16.96 -12.96
N ARG A 43 27.02 -16.87 -11.67
CA ARG A 43 26.60 -15.76 -10.80
C ARG A 43 27.28 -14.44 -11.18
N ILE A 44 28.54 -14.49 -11.60
CA ILE A 44 29.26 -13.30 -12.07
C ILE A 44 28.66 -12.81 -13.38
N ALA A 45 28.32 -13.73 -14.30
CA ALA A 45 27.72 -13.42 -15.59
C ALA A 45 26.35 -12.71 -15.48
N THR A 46 25.59 -12.90 -14.39
CA THR A 46 24.30 -12.20 -14.23
C THR A 46 24.42 -10.69 -14.14
N PHE A 47 25.60 -10.16 -13.80
CA PHE A 47 25.85 -8.71 -13.72
C PHE A 47 26.21 -8.06 -15.07
N ALA A 48 26.26 -8.83 -16.16
CA ALA A 48 26.40 -8.25 -17.50
C ALA A 48 25.16 -7.42 -17.84
N LEU A 49 25.35 -6.25 -18.47
CA LEU A 49 24.24 -5.35 -18.81
C LEU A 49 23.34 -5.86 -19.95
N THR A 50 23.80 -6.87 -20.70
CA THR A 50 22.94 -7.64 -21.61
C THR A 50 21.90 -8.49 -20.88
N ASN A 51 22.03 -8.64 -19.55
CA ASN A 51 21.09 -9.31 -18.66
C ASN A 51 20.34 -8.32 -17.74
N ALA A 52 20.38 -7.03 -18.03
CA ALA A 52 19.72 -6.01 -17.23
C ALA A 52 18.80 -5.12 -18.08
N ALA A 53 17.70 -4.69 -17.48
CA ALA A 53 16.82 -3.67 -18.03
C ALA A 53 16.59 -2.55 -16.99
N PRO A 54 16.29 -1.31 -17.42
CA PRO A 54 15.91 -0.25 -16.51
C PRO A 54 14.62 -0.61 -15.77
N MET A 55 14.71 -0.89 -14.47
CA MET A 55 13.53 -1.16 -13.66
C MET A 55 13.35 -0.05 -12.64
N ASP A 56 12.11 0.39 -12.44
CA ASP A 56 11.80 1.34 -11.38
C ASP A 56 12.37 0.82 -10.05
N ALA A 57 13.08 1.69 -9.31
CA ALA A 57 13.81 1.26 -8.12
C ALA A 57 12.89 0.69 -7.04
N CYS A 58 11.68 1.25 -6.86
CA CYS A 58 10.70 0.74 -5.90
C CYS A 58 10.14 -0.61 -6.36
N PHE A 59 9.80 -0.72 -7.64
CA PHE A 59 9.32 -1.98 -8.23
C PHE A 59 10.35 -3.09 -8.10
N ASN A 60 11.59 -2.85 -8.56
CA ASN A 60 12.68 -3.81 -8.60
C ASN A 60 13.04 -4.34 -7.20
N ARG A 61 13.29 -3.42 -6.26
CA ARG A 61 13.80 -3.76 -4.92
C ARG A 61 12.73 -4.40 -4.03
N ASN A 62 11.47 -4.03 -4.22
CA ASN A 62 10.38 -4.45 -3.34
C ASN A 62 9.49 -5.51 -3.99
N GLN A 63 8.77 -5.15 -5.04
CA GLN A 63 7.75 -6.02 -5.63
C GLN A 63 8.40 -7.16 -6.41
N TRP A 64 9.20 -6.83 -7.42
CA TRP A 64 9.84 -7.82 -8.29
C TRP A 64 10.79 -8.74 -7.52
N GLY A 65 11.69 -8.18 -6.70
CA GLY A 65 12.60 -8.96 -5.86
C GLY A 65 11.88 -9.91 -4.88
N LYS A 66 10.70 -9.54 -4.37
CA LYS A 66 9.87 -10.44 -3.53
C LYS A 66 9.31 -11.61 -4.35
N TRP A 67 8.89 -11.36 -5.58
CA TRP A 67 8.40 -12.41 -6.48
C TRP A 67 9.51 -13.35 -6.94
N GLU A 68 10.71 -12.83 -7.24
CA GLU A 68 11.89 -13.66 -7.53
C GLU A 68 12.27 -14.57 -6.36
N LYS A 69 12.30 -14.03 -5.13
CA LYS A 69 12.55 -14.81 -3.91
C LYS A 69 11.48 -15.88 -3.69
N THR A 70 10.22 -15.54 -3.96
CA THR A 70 9.08 -16.46 -3.87
C THR A 70 9.23 -17.60 -4.88
N LEU A 71 9.49 -17.28 -6.15
CA LEU A 71 9.70 -18.25 -7.21
C LEU A 71 10.84 -19.22 -6.86
N ARG A 72 11.98 -18.68 -6.41
CA ARG A 72 13.14 -19.48 -6.01
C ARG A 72 12.79 -20.47 -4.90
N THR A 73 12.11 -20.00 -3.86
CA THR A 73 11.71 -20.84 -2.72
C THR A 73 10.74 -21.92 -3.18
N PHE A 74 9.71 -21.54 -3.95
CA PHE A 74 8.74 -22.47 -4.51
C PHE A 74 9.39 -23.58 -5.35
N LEU A 75 10.27 -23.22 -6.29
CA LEU A 75 10.93 -24.19 -7.17
C LEU A 75 11.88 -25.11 -6.38
N ARG A 76 12.68 -24.56 -5.47
CA ARG A 76 13.59 -25.35 -4.62
C ARG A 76 12.81 -26.36 -3.77
N ASP A 77 11.75 -25.92 -3.12
CA ASP A 77 10.98 -26.78 -2.22
C ASP A 77 10.25 -27.88 -3.02
N THR A 78 9.74 -27.53 -4.21
CA THR A 78 9.11 -28.50 -5.14
C THR A 78 10.14 -29.53 -5.64
N LEU A 79 11.32 -29.09 -6.09
CA LEU A 79 12.40 -29.98 -6.51
C LEU A 79 12.84 -30.91 -5.38
N THR A 80 12.94 -30.39 -4.16
CA THR A 80 13.30 -31.19 -2.98
C THR A 80 12.23 -32.25 -2.70
N SER A 81 10.95 -31.88 -2.79
CA SER A 81 9.83 -32.82 -2.59
C SER A 81 9.76 -33.92 -3.66
N ASP A 82 10.25 -33.62 -4.86
CA ASP A 82 10.38 -34.58 -5.97
C ASP A 82 11.73 -35.33 -5.94
N GLY A 83 12.50 -35.23 -4.86
CA GLY A 83 13.78 -35.92 -4.71
C GLY A 83 14.81 -35.53 -5.77
N GLY A 84 14.74 -34.30 -6.29
CA GLY A 84 15.61 -33.81 -7.36
C GLY A 84 15.30 -34.38 -8.75
N SER A 85 14.20 -35.13 -8.91
CA SER A 85 13.85 -35.82 -10.17
C SER A 85 13.08 -34.93 -11.13
N ALA A 86 13.46 -33.66 -11.25
CA ALA A 86 12.83 -32.72 -12.18
C ALA A 86 13.78 -31.60 -12.61
N THR A 87 13.41 -30.91 -13.69
CA THR A 87 14.12 -29.74 -14.21
C THR A 87 13.14 -28.58 -14.36
N ALA A 88 13.52 -27.41 -13.86
CA ALA A 88 12.78 -26.16 -14.04
C ALA A 88 13.48 -25.28 -15.08
N TYR A 89 12.73 -24.84 -16.09
CA TYR A 89 13.16 -23.87 -17.09
C TYR A 89 12.47 -22.55 -16.80
N ILE A 90 13.24 -21.46 -16.76
CA ILE A 90 12.77 -20.12 -16.46
C ILE A 90 13.17 -19.21 -17.62
N VAL A 91 12.20 -18.45 -18.14
CA VAL A 91 12.42 -17.45 -19.18
C VAL A 91 11.88 -16.13 -18.65
N THR A 92 12.73 -15.11 -18.62
CA THR A 92 12.37 -13.77 -18.16
C THR A 92 12.61 -12.79 -19.30
N GLY A 93 11.72 -11.83 -19.44
CA GLY A 93 11.81 -10.81 -20.47
C GLY A 93 11.07 -9.55 -20.08
N THR A 94 11.09 -8.59 -20.99
CA THR A 94 10.48 -7.28 -20.80
C THR A 94 9.60 -6.95 -21.99
N VAL A 95 8.70 -5.99 -21.81
CA VAL A 95 7.97 -5.32 -22.90
C VAL A 95 8.52 -3.90 -23.01
N PRO A 96 9.14 -3.49 -24.12
CA PRO A 96 9.70 -2.15 -24.27
C PRO A 96 8.58 -1.10 -24.25
N ASP A 97 8.82 0.04 -23.61
CA ASP A 97 8.02 1.24 -23.81
C ASP A 97 8.59 2.01 -25.02
N PRO A 98 7.82 2.24 -26.10
CA PRO A 98 8.34 2.93 -27.28
C PRO A 98 8.71 4.40 -27.00
N ASN A 99 8.17 5.00 -25.94
CA ASN A 99 8.27 6.43 -25.66
C ASN A 99 9.25 6.75 -24.52
N LEU A 100 9.85 5.75 -23.87
CA LEU A 100 10.67 5.97 -22.69
C LEU A 100 12.04 5.31 -22.81
N ARG A 101 13.09 6.12 -22.73
CA ARG A 101 14.48 5.69 -22.84
C ARG A 101 15.36 6.42 -21.83
N ILE A 102 16.49 5.83 -21.47
CA ILE A 102 17.51 6.42 -20.61
C ILE A 102 18.90 6.36 -21.26
N PRO A 103 19.84 7.23 -20.88
CA PRO A 103 19.62 8.41 -20.02
C PRO A 103 18.80 9.49 -20.75
N GLN A 104 18.15 10.39 -20.01
CA GLN A 104 17.37 11.48 -20.58
C GLN A 104 18.28 12.62 -21.05
N SER A 105 17.81 13.45 -21.98
CA SER A 105 18.62 14.50 -22.62
C SER A 105 19.15 15.56 -21.65
N GLU A 106 18.46 15.76 -20.54
CA GLU A 106 18.80 16.73 -19.49
C GLU A 106 19.99 16.27 -18.62
N ILE A 107 20.32 14.98 -18.64
CA ILE A 107 21.29 14.36 -17.73
C ILE A 107 22.47 13.69 -18.46
N SER A 108 22.47 13.62 -19.79
CA SER A 108 23.53 12.96 -20.56
C SER A 108 23.74 13.56 -21.95
N GLU A 109 25.01 13.65 -22.37
CA GLU A 109 25.42 14.05 -23.72
C GLU A 109 25.16 12.96 -24.79
N ASP A 110 24.82 11.73 -24.38
CA ASP A 110 24.40 10.63 -25.25
C ASP A 110 23.11 10.01 -24.70
N PRO A 111 21.95 10.66 -24.93
CA PRO A 111 20.66 10.26 -24.36
C PRO A 111 19.96 9.15 -25.18
N GLU A 112 18.84 8.66 -24.63
CA GLU A 112 17.90 7.76 -25.29
C GLU A 112 18.48 6.42 -25.80
N ARG A 113 19.48 5.91 -25.08
CA ARG A 113 20.20 4.69 -25.48
C ARG A 113 19.50 3.40 -25.12
N VAL A 114 18.91 3.34 -23.92
CA VAL A 114 18.37 2.12 -23.33
C VAL A 114 16.88 2.31 -23.12
N THR A 115 16.06 1.48 -23.77
CA THR A 115 14.61 1.52 -23.59
C THR A 115 14.22 1.07 -22.20
N VAL A 116 13.40 1.89 -21.54
CA VAL A 116 12.74 1.51 -20.30
C VAL A 116 11.55 0.62 -20.66
N PRO A 117 11.41 -0.58 -20.08
CA PRO A 117 10.27 -1.42 -20.32
C PRO A 117 9.03 -0.91 -19.60
N SER A 118 7.85 -1.09 -20.21
CA SER A 118 6.55 -0.86 -19.58
C SER A 118 6.19 -2.00 -18.63
N HIS A 119 6.59 -3.23 -18.96
CA HIS A 119 6.31 -4.44 -18.18
C HIS A 119 7.50 -5.38 -18.14
N ILE A 120 7.59 -6.16 -17.06
CA ILE A 120 8.55 -7.24 -16.87
C ILE A 120 7.76 -8.53 -16.68
N TRP A 121 8.21 -9.64 -17.24
CA TRP A 121 7.54 -10.92 -17.12
C TRP A 121 8.51 -12.09 -16.93
N THR A 122 8.03 -13.16 -16.30
CA THR A 122 8.75 -14.43 -16.14
C THR A 122 7.81 -15.59 -16.39
N ALA A 123 8.26 -16.55 -17.20
CA ALA A 123 7.57 -17.80 -17.49
C ALA A 123 8.38 -18.99 -16.95
N VAL A 124 7.67 -20.01 -16.48
CA VAL A 124 8.25 -21.17 -15.82
C VAL A 124 7.66 -22.44 -16.41
N CYS A 125 8.54 -23.39 -16.73
CA CYS A 125 8.20 -24.71 -17.22
C CYS A 125 8.88 -25.76 -16.35
N TYR A 126 8.11 -26.58 -15.65
CA TYR A 126 8.61 -27.61 -14.75
C TYR A 126 8.33 -29.01 -15.29
N LYS A 127 9.39 -29.78 -15.51
CA LYS A 127 9.34 -31.11 -16.10
C LYS A 127 9.95 -32.13 -15.16
N HIS A 128 9.12 -32.99 -14.58
CA HIS A 128 9.58 -34.17 -13.85
C HIS A 128 10.24 -35.17 -14.81
N HIS A 129 11.21 -35.94 -14.36
CA HIS A 129 11.96 -36.83 -15.26
C HIS A 129 11.16 -38.08 -15.66
N SER A 130 10.22 -38.51 -14.80
CA SER A 130 9.50 -39.78 -14.95
C SER A 130 7.97 -39.74 -14.71
N ASP A 131 7.40 -38.64 -14.22
CA ASP A 131 5.98 -38.57 -13.84
C ASP A 131 5.31 -37.35 -14.46
N ASN A 132 4.66 -37.57 -15.60
CA ASN A 132 4.02 -36.51 -16.38
C ASN A 132 2.90 -35.81 -15.59
N ARG A 133 2.31 -36.49 -14.59
CA ARG A 133 1.28 -35.89 -13.72
C ARG A 133 1.88 -34.78 -12.86
N LYS A 134 3.20 -34.74 -12.65
CA LYS A 134 3.90 -33.70 -11.89
C LYS A 134 4.32 -32.49 -12.72
N PHE A 135 4.14 -32.52 -14.03
CA PHE A 135 4.50 -31.37 -14.88
C PHE A 135 3.59 -30.18 -14.58
N PHE A 136 4.11 -28.97 -14.73
CA PHE A 136 3.32 -27.74 -14.67
C PHE A 136 4.05 -26.58 -15.34
N SER A 137 3.28 -25.58 -15.77
CA SER A 137 3.79 -24.32 -16.27
C SER A 137 2.95 -23.15 -15.76
N PHE A 138 3.55 -21.97 -15.69
CA PHE A 138 2.88 -20.72 -15.35
C PHE A 138 3.75 -19.54 -15.76
N GLY A 139 3.18 -18.34 -15.72
CA GLY A 139 3.93 -17.10 -15.86
C GLY A 139 3.42 -16.03 -14.89
N TYR A 140 4.21 -14.98 -14.72
CA TYR A 140 3.76 -13.75 -14.10
C TYR A 140 4.32 -12.52 -14.80
N MET A 141 3.56 -11.43 -14.79
CA MET A 141 3.91 -10.15 -15.41
C MET A 141 3.58 -9.02 -14.44
N GLY A 142 4.42 -7.98 -14.40
CA GLY A 142 4.14 -6.76 -13.65
C GLY A 142 4.52 -5.49 -14.40
N GLU A 143 3.84 -4.40 -14.06
CA GLU A 143 4.10 -3.05 -14.58
C GLU A 143 5.36 -2.44 -13.98
N ASN A 144 6.20 -1.82 -14.79
CA ASN A 144 7.46 -1.20 -14.35
C ASN A 144 7.26 0.17 -13.70
N LYS A 145 6.50 0.22 -12.61
CA LYS A 145 6.16 1.45 -11.87
C LYS A 145 6.21 1.18 -10.36
N PRO A 146 6.38 2.20 -9.50
CA PRO A 146 6.54 2.01 -8.05
C PRO A 146 5.49 1.09 -7.40
N GLU A 147 4.23 1.20 -7.82
CA GLU A 147 3.08 0.42 -7.33
C GLU A 147 2.60 -0.65 -8.32
N GLY A 148 3.41 -0.99 -9.33
CA GLY A 148 3.04 -1.90 -10.41
C GLY A 148 2.58 -3.27 -9.90
N SER A 149 1.35 -3.64 -10.23
CA SER A 149 0.78 -4.93 -9.81
C SER A 149 1.42 -6.10 -10.56
N ILE A 150 1.63 -7.23 -9.88
CA ILE A 150 2.14 -8.46 -10.50
C ILE A 150 1.01 -9.50 -10.55
N ASN A 151 0.74 -10.00 -11.75
CA ASN A 151 -0.32 -10.96 -12.03
C ASN A 151 0.25 -12.31 -12.43
N LEU A 152 -0.16 -13.38 -11.72
CA LEU A 152 0.20 -14.76 -12.03
C LEU A 152 -0.88 -15.41 -12.90
N MET A 153 -0.46 -15.99 -14.03
CA MET A 153 -1.32 -16.46 -15.12
C MET A 153 -0.75 -17.72 -15.78
N SER A 154 -1.49 -18.29 -16.75
CA SER A 154 -0.97 -19.40 -17.56
C SER A 154 0.09 -18.91 -18.55
N VAL A 155 0.92 -19.80 -19.09
CA VAL A 155 1.87 -19.43 -20.17
C VAL A 155 1.13 -18.94 -21.42
N SER A 156 -0.04 -19.53 -21.71
CA SER A 156 -0.88 -19.12 -22.84
C SER A 156 -1.43 -17.69 -22.67
N ASP A 157 -1.94 -17.37 -21.48
CA ASP A 157 -2.39 -16.02 -21.15
C ASP A 157 -1.23 -15.03 -21.22
N LEU A 158 -0.05 -15.42 -20.73
CA LEU A 158 1.14 -14.59 -20.78
C LEU A 158 1.55 -14.30 -22.24
N ASN A 159 1.57 -15.32 -23.10
CA ASN A 159 1.82 -15.15 -24.53
C ASN A 159 0.79 -14.19 -25.16
N THR A 160 -0.48 -14.29 -24.78
CA THR A 160 -1.55 -13.39 -25.25
C THR A 160 -1.33 -11.95 -24.80
N GLN A 161 -1.01 -11.72 -23.53
CA GLN A 161 -0.74 -10.38 -23.01
C GLN A 161 0.48 -9.74 -23.67
N ILE A 162 1.58 -10.49 -23.81
CA ILE A 162 2.78 -10.00 -24.50
C ILE A 162 2.45 -9.61 -25.94
N LYS A 163 1.73 -10.45 -26.70
CA LYS A 163 1.30 -10.12 -28.07
C LYS A 163 0.48 -8.84 -28.14
N ASN A 164 -0.45 -8.64 -27.21
CA ASN A 164 -1.26 -7.43 -27.17
C ASN A 164 -0.41 -6.19 -26.90
N LEU A 165 0.59 -6.30 -26.02
CA LEU A 165 1.46 -5.18 -25.64
C LEU A 165 2.51 -4.85 -26.72
N TYR A 166 3.01 -5.84 -27.45
CA TYR A 166 3.95 -5.64 -28.58
C TYR A 166 3.25 -5.22 -29.89
N GLY A 167 1.92 -5.21 -29.93
CA GLY A 167 1.12 -5.05 -31.15
C GLY A 167 0.99 -6.38 -31.91
N GLN A 168 -0.17 -6.60 -32.55
CA GLN A 168 -0.61 -7.88 -33.12
C GLN A 168 0.29 -8.51 -34.21
N ASN A 169 1.38 -7.85 -34.60
CA ASN A 169 2.33 -8.34 -35.61
C ASN A 169 3.53 -9.11 -35.02
N SER A 170 3.60 -9.30 -33.70
CA SER A 170 4.70 -10.01 -33.05
C SER A 170 4.33 -11.47 -32.73
N GLU A 171 4.94 -12.43 -33.42
CA GLU A 171 4.82 -13.86 -33.07
C GLU A 171 5.75 -14.21 -31.92
N ILE A 172 5.30 -13.98 -30.69
CA ILE A 172 5.99 -14.46 -29.48
C ILE A 172 5.28 -15.70 -28.95
N SER A 173 6.03 -16.79 -28.81
CA SER A 173 5.56 -18.06 -28.24
C SER A 173 6.58 -18.56 -27.22
N ILE A 174 6.27 -18.38 -25.94
CA ILE A 174 7.12 -18.84 -24.84
C ILE A 174 6.84 -20.33 -24.61
N PHE A 175 7.88 -21.13 -24.80
CA PHE A 175 7.85 -22.60 -24.80
C PHE A 175 6.98 -23.20 -25.90
N VAL A 176 7.48 -24.26 -26.53
CA VAL A 176 6.68 -25.02 -27.51
C VAL A 176 5.49 -25.67 -26.79
N GLY A 177 4.27 -25.42 -27.29
CA GLY A 177 3.03 -25.95 -26.73
C GLY A 177 2.73 -25.45 -25.31
N ASP A 178 3.14 -24.22 -24.98
CA ASP A 178 2.90 -23.56 -23.67
C ASP A 178 3.38 -24.39 -22.46
N CYS A 179 4.35 -25.29 -22.68
CA CYS A 179 4.86 -26.24 -21.71
C CYS A 179 3.76 -27.03 -20.97
N PHE A 180 3.16 -28.01 -21.67
CA PHE A 180 2.17 -28.93 -21.10
C PHE A 180 0.90 -28.24 -20.58
N HIS A 181 0.34 -27.30 -21.35
CA HIS A 181 -0.87 -26.54 -21.02
C HIS A 181 -2.02 -27.40 -20.45
N ASP A 182 -2.18 -28.63 -20.96
CA ASP A 182 -3.24 -29.56 -20.57
C ASP A 182 -3.16 -30.01 -19.10
N ASN A 183 -2.00 -29.84 -18.44
CA ASN A 183 -1.80 -30.14 -17.02
C ASN A 183 -1.88 -28.85 -16.18
N ASN A 184 -3.03 -28.17 -16.25
CA ASN A 184 -3.23 -26.88 -15.60
C ASN A 184 -3.21 -26.99 -14.07
N LYS A 185 -2.05 -26.68 -13.49
CA LYS A 185 -1.85 -26.57 -12.03
C LYS A 185 -1.74 -25.13 -11.55
N LEU A 186 -2.20 -24.17 -12.35
CA LEU A 186 -2.06 -22.75 -12.04
C LEU A 186 -2.68 -22.40 -10.68
N ASP A 187 -3.84 -22.94 -10.34
CA ASP A 187 -4.49 -22.68 -9.05
C ASP A 187 -3.68 -23.20 -7.87
N TRP A 188 -3.05 -24.37 -8.01
CA TRP A 188 -2.14 -24.90 -7.00
C TRP A 188 -0.90 -24.01 -6.86
N VAL A 189 -0.31 -23.55 -7.97
CA VAL A 189 0.80 -22.59 -7.96
C VAL A 189 0.38 -21.30 -7.25
N LYS A 190 -0.78 -20.73 -7.59
CA LYS A 190 -1.34 -19.52 -6.96
C LYS A 190 -1.42 -19.68 -5.43
N VAL A 191 -1.97 -20.79 -4.95
CA VAL A 191 -2.07 -21.07 -3.50
C VAL A 191 -0.70 -21.14 -2.84
N LYS A 192 0.27 -21.81 -3.48
CA LYS A 192 1.64 -21.93 -2.95
C LYS A 192 2.39 -20.60 -2.94
N PHE A 193 2.32 -19.84 -4.04
CA PHE A 193 2.88 -18.49 -4.14
C PHE A 193 2.32 -17.58 -3.06
N GLN A 194 0.99 -17.57 -2.90
CA GLN A 194 0.34 -16.76 -1.86
C GLN A 194 0.86 -17.14 -0.47
N LYS A 195 0.95 -18.43 -0.15
CA LYS A 195 1.48 -18.89 1.15
C LYS A 195 2.90 -18.38 1.41
N LEU A 196 3.79 -18.48 0.41
CA LEU A 196 5.18 -18.06 0.53
C LEU A 196 5.33 -16.53 0.60
N ILE A 197 4.54 -15.78 -0.16
CA ILE A 197 4.46 -14.32 -0.09
C ILE A 197 4.03 -13.87 1.30
N ASN A 198 3.01 -14.53 1.86
CA ASN A 198 2.51 -14.24 3.21
C ASN A 198 3.55 -14.58 4.28
N GLN A 199 4.26 -15.70 4.14
CA GLN A 199 5.32 -16.08 5.06
C GLN A 199 6.48 -15.06 5.05
N GLN A 200 6.87 -14.55 3.89
CA GLN A 200 7.90 -13.53 3.80
C GLN A 200 7.50 -12.18 4.41
N ILE A 201 6.20 -11.87 4.47
CA ILE A 201 5.68 -10.70 5.21
C ILE A 201 5.88 -10.94 6.71
N LYS A 202 5.51 -12.13 7.21
CA LYS A 202 5.68 -12.52 8.62
C LYS A 202 7.15 -12.54 9.07
N GLU A 203 8.09 -12.90 8.19
CA GLU A 203 9.53 -12.93 8.51
C GLU A 203 10.17 -11.53 8.53
N LYS A 204 9.62 -10.55 7.80
CA LYS A 204 10.13 -9.15 7.79
C LYS A 204 9.51 -8.28 8.88
N GLN A 205 8.36 -8.67 9.42
CA GLN A 205 7.65 -7.97 10.48
C GLN A 205 7.53 -8.91 11.68
N GLY A 206 8.48 -8.84 12.62
CA GLY A 206 8.30 -9.49 13.92
C GLY A 206 6.96 -9.08 14.52
N ASP A 207 6.14 -10.06 14.86
CA ASP A 207 4.91 -9.94 15.68
C ASP A 207 3.88 -8.86 15.31
N GLN A 208 3.52 -8.71 14.04
CA GLN A 208 2.21 -8.12 13.68
C GLN A 208 1.50 -8.98 12.62
N ILE A 209 0.59 -9.83 13.11
CA ILE A 209 -0.12 -10.82 12.31
C ILE A 209 -1.48 -10.26 11.87
N MET A 210 -1.70 -10.13 10.56
CA MET A 210 -3.02 -10.34 9.97
C MET A 210 -3.39 -11.81 10.21
N SER A 211 -4.50 -12.09 10.92
CA SER A 211 -4.92 -13.47 11.23
C SER A 211 -5.19 -14.28 9.95
N SER A 212 -5.14 -15.62 10.03
CA SER A 212 -5.51 -16.51 8.92
C SER A 212 -6.90 -16.21 8.35
N ASP A 213 -7.80 -15.75 9.21
CA ASP A 213 -9.19 -15.44 8.87
C ASP A 213 -9.24 -14.14 8.07
N MET A 214 -8.50 -13.11 8.48
CA MET A 214 -8.31 -11.87 7.71
C MET A 214 -7.73 -12.13 6.32
N GLN A 215 -6.82 -13.10 6.19
CA GLN A 215 -6.23 -13.49 4.92
C GLN A 215 -7.22 -14.24 4.00
N SER A 216 -8.08 -15.08 4.58
CA SER A 216 -9.15 -15.75 3.85
C SER A 216 -10.23 -14.77 3.39
N THR A 217 -10.56 -13.80 4.23
CA THR A 217 -11.48 -12.70 3.94
C THR A 217 -10.92 -11.82 2.82
N TYR A 218 -9.63 -11.47 2.84
CA TYR A 218 -8.93 -10.77 1.76
C TYR A 218 -9.03 -11.50 0.41
N VAL A 219 -8.77 -12.82 0.40
CA VAL A 219 -8.86 -13.63 -0.83
C VAL A 219 -10.31 -13.70 -1.34
N GLY A 220 -11.28 -13.78 -0.43
CA GLY A 220 -12.71 -13.72 -0.77
C GLY A 220 -13.10 -12.38 -1.39
N LEU A 221 -12.62 -11.28 -0.81
CA LEU A 221 -12.84 -9.90 -1.29
C LEU A 221 -12.25 -9.65 -2.66
N LYS A 222 -10.98 -10.03 -2.87
CA LYS A 222 -10.30 -9.87 -4.16
C LYS A 222 -11.04 -10.62 -5.27
N ARG A 223 -11.44 -11.87 -5.01
CA ARG A 223 -12.24 -12.68 -5.95
C ARG A 223 -13.61 -12.07 -6.26
N ALA A 224 -14.25 -11.41 -5.29
CA ALA A 224 -15.54 -10.76 -5.47
C ALA A 224 -15.42 -9.42 -6.22
N ALA A 225 -14.37 -8.65 -5.97
CA ALA A 225 -14.07 -7.41 -6.68
C ALA A 225 -13.69 -7.68 -8.15
N ASP A 226 -12.85 -8.69 -8.39
CA ASP A 226 -12.44 -9.11 -9.74
C ASP A 226 -13.61 -9.69 -10.57
N ALA A 227 -14.68 -10.15 -9.92
CA ALA A 227 -15.89 -10.63 -10.62
C ALA A 227 -16.65 -9.52 -11.37
N ASN A 228 -16.41 -8.24 -11.05
CA ASN A 228 -16.93 -7.11 -11.82
C ASN A 228 -16.17 -6.87 -13.14
N VAL A 229 -15.00 -7.51 -13.31
CA VAL A 229 -14.12 -7.35 -14.48
C VAL A 229 -14.25 -8.54 -15.45
N VAL A 230 -14.73 -9.69 -14.98
CA VAL A 230 -14.84 -10.92 -15.79
C VAL A 230 -16.30 -11.21 -16.16
N SER A 231 -16.63 -10.99 -17.44
CA SER A 231 -17.97 -11.11 -18.05
C SER A 231 -18.56 -12.54 -18.12
N GLU A 232 -18.00 -13.54 -17.41
CA GLU A 232 -18.34 -14.95 -17.65
C GLU A 232 -19.07 -15.68 -16.50
N LYS A 233 -19.60 -15.00 -15.48
CA LYS A 233 -20.38 -15.67 -14.41
C LYS A 233 -21.79 -15.10 -14.18
N LYS A 234 -22.74 -16.01 -13.98
CA LYS A 234 -24.21 -15.83 -13.91
C LYS A 234 -24.75 -15.07 -12.68
N PHE A 235 -23.92 -14.42 -11.88
CA PHE A 235 -24.38 -13.64 -10.73
C PHE A 235 -23.61 -12.33 -10.61
N LYS A 236 -24.34 -11.23 -10.48
CA LYS A 236 -23.80 -9.90 -10.22
C LYS A 236 -23.86 -9.67 -8.71
N VAL A 237 -22.72 -9.53 -8.06
CA VAL A 237 -22.68 -9.16 -6.64
C VAL A 237 -23.08 -7.69 -6.54
N SER A 238 -24.27 -7.40 -6.00
CA SER A 238 -24.77 -6.02 -5.86
C SER A 238 -24.13 -5.29 -4.69
N GLN A 239 -23.89 -5.98 -3.57
CA GLN A 239 -23.26 -5.44 -2.38
C GLN A 239 -22.64 -6.58 -1.54
N MET A 240 -21.41 -6.40 -1.06
CA MET A 240 -20.76 -7.29 -0.10
C MET A 240 -20.52 -6.51 1.19
N ILE A 241 -21.12 -6.97 2.29
CA ILE A 241 -21.01 -6.35 3.62
C ILE A 241 -20.19 -7.29 4.48
N ILE A 242 -18.98 -6.87 4.86
CA ILE A 242 -18.14 -7.64 5.80
C ILE A 242 -17.95 -6.81 7.06
N LYS A 243 -18.34 -7.39 8.20
CA LYS A 243 -18.06 -6.80 9.51
C LYS A 243 -16.78 -7.41 10.07
N LEU A 244 -15.83 -6.55 10.41
CA LEU A 244 -14.60 -6.92 11.07
C LEU A 244 -14.64 -6.42 12.51
N ALA A 245 -14.09 -7.21 13.43
CA ALA A 245 -13.94 -6.85 14.83
C ALA A 245 -12.47 -6.92 15.22
N PHE A 246 -11.98 -5.87 15.86
CA PHE A 246 -10.62 -5.75 16.37
C PHE A 246 -10.65 -5.66 17.90
N ASP A 247 -9.63 -6.23 18.51
CA ASP A 247 -9.39 -6.23 19.96
C ASP A 247 -8.88 -4.88 20.50
N SER A 248 -8.34 -4.03 19.62
CA SER A 248 -7.93 -2.67 19.97
C SER A 248 -8.01 -1.74 18.76
N ILE A 249 -7.99 -0.45 19.03
CA ILE A 249 -7.89 0.55 17.96
C ILE A 249 -6.54 0.52 17.23
N SER A 250 -5.45 0.19 17.94
CA SER A 250 -4.12 0.05 17.33
C SER A 250 -4.09 -1.07 16.29
N THR A 251 -4.68 -2.23 16.61
CA THR A 251 -4.79 -3.35 15.67
C THR A 251 -5.69 -3.01 14.49
N TYR A 252 -6.77 -2.23 14.70
CA TYR A 252 -7.58 -1.68 13.62
C TYR A 252 -6.75 -0.79 12.66
N TYR A 253 -6.02 0.21 13.16
CA TYR A 253 -5.27 1.13 12.27
C TYR A 253 -4.17 0.42 11.48
N ASN A 254 -3.49 -0.55 12.08
CA ASN A 254 -2.50 -1.37 11.38
C ASN A 254 -3.15 -2.20 10.26
N ALA A 255 -4.30 -2.83 10.53
CA ALA A 255 -5.00 -3.64 9.54
C ALA A 255 -5.62 -2.82 8.40
N VAL A 256 -6.16 -1.63 8.69
CA VAL A 256 -6.80 -0.78 7.67
C VAL A 256 -5.79 -0.26 6.66
N LYS A 257 -4.56 0.04 7.08
CA LYS A 257 -3.47 0.41 6.17
C LYS A 257 -3.26 -0.68 5.10
N ASP A 258 -3.18 -1.93 5.52
CA ASP A 258 -2.99 -3.06 4.61
C ASP A 258 -4.23 -3.30 3.72
N LEU A 259 -5.44 -3.16 4.28
CA LEU A 259 -6.68 -3.27 3.51
C LEU A 259 -6.78 -2.21 2.41
N MET A 260 -6.37 -0.97 2.71
CA MET A 260 -6.35 0.12 1.71
C MET A 260 -5.32 -0.16 0.62
N ILE A 261 -4.07 -0.50 0.98
CA ILE A 261 -2.99 -0.73 0.02
C ILE A 261 -3.23 -1.96 -0.87
N PHE A 262 -3.66 -3.08 -0.29
CA PHE A 262 -3.70 -4.36 -1.02
C PHE A 262 -5.08 -4.72 -1.58
N ALA A 263 -6.15 -4.12 -1.07
CA ALA A 263 -7.52 -4.45 -1.44
C ALA A 263 -8.34 -3.26 -1.98
N GLY A 264 -7.80 -2.03 -1.99
CA GLY A 264 -8.55 -0.83 -2.39
C GLY A 264 -9.87 -0.68 -1.62
N SER A 265 -9.84 -1.07 -0.33
CA SER A 265 -11.04 -1.19 0.50
C SER A 265 -10.87 -0.39 1.78
N ALA A 266 -11.90 0.36 2.14
CA ALA A 266 -11.99 1.11 3.39
C ALA A 266 -12.75 0.30 4.44
N CYS A 267 -12.35 0.36 5.71
CA CYS A 267 -13.13 -0.23 6.81
C CYS A 267 -13.75 0.85 7.69
N LEU A 268 -15.03 1.13 7.47
CA LEU A 268 -15.75 2.21 8.14
C LEU A 268 -16.18 1.80 9.53
N ILE A 269 -15.68 2.44 10.57
CA ILE A 269 -16.07 2.18 11.95
C ILE A 269 -17.58 2.35 12.09
N THR A 270 -18.23 1.30 12.57
CA THR A 270 -19.67 1.27 12.83
C THR A 270 -19.98 1.19 14.32
N ASN A 271 -18.99 0.81 15.12
CA ASN A 271 -19.07 0.74 16.56
C ASN A 271 -17.67 0.83 17.15
N MET A 272 -17.55 1.55 18.26
CA MET A 272 -16.32 1.68 18.99
C MET A 272 -16.67 1.58 20.46
N LYS A 273 -16.27 0.49 21.11
CA LYS A 273 -16.57 0.30 22.53
C LYS A 273 -15.56 1.06 23.36
N PRO A 274 -16.05 1.87 24.29
CA PRO A 274 -15.74 1.60 25.69
C PRO A 274 -17.04 1.59 26.47
N LEU A 275 -17.83 0.53 26.33
CA LEU A 275 -19.17 0.51 26.95
C LEU A 275 -19.06 0.22 28.45
N VAL A 276 -18.84 1.26 29.25
CA VAL A 276 -19.23 1.25 30.66
C VAL A 276 -20.73 0.98 30.71
N ARG A 277 -21.07 -0.09 31.43
CA ARG A 277 -22.42 -0.59 31.68
C ARG A 277 -23.26 0.46 32.39
N SER A 278 -24.35 0.89 31.76
CA SER A 278 -25.59 1.20 32.48
C SER A 278 -26.58 0.08 32.20
N GLY A 279 -26.54 -0.98 32.99
CA GLY A 279 -27.49 -2.10 32.86
C GLY A 279 -27.07 -3.34 33.63
N ILE A 280 -27.83 -3.66 34.67
CA ILE A 280 -27.61 -4.72 35.65
C ILE A 280 -27.47 -6.10 35.00
N GLY A 281 -26.40 -6.81 35.39
CA GLY A 281 -26.37 -8.27 35.48
C GLY A 281 -25.93 -9.04 34.24
N LYS A 282 -24.63 -9.36 34.17
CA LYS A 282 -24.09 -10.71 33.86
C LYS A 282 -22.58 -10.73 34.12
N ARG A 283 -22.07 -11.88 34.56
CA ARG A 283 -20.68 -12.08 35.00
C ARG A 283 -19.71 -11.90 33.82
N ASP A 284 -18.75 -10.98 33.95
CA ASP A 284 -17.71 -10.74 32.96
C ASP A 284 -16.40 -11.44 33.34
N VAL A 285 -15.78 -12.03 32.33
CA VAL A 285 -14.43 -12.58 32.35
C VAL A 285 -13.51 -11.50 31.78
N SER A 286 -12.63 -10.96 32.63
CA SER A 286 -11.35 -10.26 32.34
C SER A 286 -11.27 -9.27 31.15
N GLY A 287 -11.34 -7.96 31.45
CA GLY A 287 -10.24 -7.00 31.21
C GLY A 287 -9.62 -6.74 29.82
N VAL A 288 -10.37 -6.62 28.73
CA VAL A 288 -9.85 -6.16 27.40
C VAL A 288 -10.83 -5.13 26.80
N SER A 289 -10.61 -3.82 26.99
CA SER A 289 -9.98 -2.78 26.12
C SER A 289 -10.57 -2.60 24.70
N ASP A 290 -11.01 -1.38 24.39
CA ASP A 290 -11.12 -0.70 23.07
C ASP A 290 -11.47 -1.52 21.81
N ALA A 291 -12.46 -2.42 21.88
CA ALA A 291 -12.88 -3.19 20.71
C ALA A 291 -13.54 -2.32 19.63
N VAL A 292 -13.14 -2.51 18.37
CA VAL A 292 -13.62 -1.75 17.21
C VAL A 292 -14.36 -2.67 16.26
N GLU A 293 -15.56 -2.28 15.82
CA GLU A 293 -16.28 -2.97 14.73
C GLU A 293 -16.37 -2.06 13.52
N CYS A 294 -15.92 -2.53 12.36
CA CYS A 294 -15.99 -1.77 11.12
C CYS A 294 -16.64 -2.56 9.99
N LEU A 295 -17.25 -1.81 9.08
CA LEU A 295 -17.84 -2.28 7.84
C LEU A 295 -16.84 -2.09 6.71
N LEU A 296 -16.36 -3.20 6.16
CA LEU A 296 -15.51 -3.16 4.99
C LEU A 296 -16.33 -2.85 3.74
N VAL A 297 -15.91 -1.82 3.02
CA VAL A 297 -16.53 -1.35 1.78
C VAL A 297 -15.46 -1.07 0.73
N PRO A 298 -15.79 -1.16 -0.57
CA PRO A 298 -14.93 -0.63 -1.62
C PRO A 298 -14.69 0.86 -1.39
N GLU A 299 -13.49 1.32 -1.74
CA GLU A 299 -13.19 2.74 -1.73
C GLU A 299 -14.07 3.47 -2.76
N LYS A 300 -14.68 4.58 -2.33
CA LYS A 300 -15.50 5.43 -3.22
C LYS A 300 -14.64 6.59 -3.71
N GLN A 301 -14.79 6.94 -4.98
CA GLN A 301 -14.21 8.16 -5.52
C GLN A 301 -14.85 9.37 -4.82
N THR A 302 -14.04 10.06 -4.03
CA THR A 302 -14.40 11.26 -3.27
C THR A 302 -13.37 12.34 -3.53
N ALA A 303 -13.73 13.61 -3.28
CA ALA A 303 -12.73 14.66 -3.24
C ALA A 303 -11.75 14.38 -2.09
N ALA A 304 -10.58 15.01 -2.13
CA ALA A 304 -9.56 14.81 -1.11
C ALA A 304 -10.07 15.16 0.30
N ASP A 305 -11.05 16.07 0.41
CA ASP A 305 -11.70 16.43 1.67
C ASP A 305 -12.77 15.43 2.16
N GLY A 306 -13.06 14.38 1.37
CA GLY A 306 -14.06 13.35 1.61
C GLY A 306 -15.46 13.66 1.06
N SER A 307 -15.64 14.78 0.36
CA SER A 307 -16.92 15.12 -0.28
C SER A 307 -17.28 14.12 -1.39
N PRO A 308 -18.57 13.74 -1.53
CA PRO A 308 -19.01 12.80 -2.56
C PRO A 308 -18.88 13.40 -3.96
N CYS A 309 -18.13 12.74 -4.85
CA CYS A 309 -17.98 13.20 -6.23
C CYS A 309 -19.20 12.87 -7.08
N SER A 310 -19.69 13.86 -7.83
CA SER A 310 -20.69 13.63 -8.89
C SER A 310 -20.04 13.21 -10.22
N ARG A 311 -18.85 13.74 -10.52
CA ARG A 311 -18.00 13.35 -11.65
C ARG A 311 -16.55 13.27 -11.18
N PHE A 312 -15.82 12.35 -11.78
CA PHE A 312 -14.43 12.07 -11.46
C PHE A 312 -13.60 12.05 -12.74
N PHE A 313 -12.47 12.72 -12.71
CA PHE A 313 -11.49 12.75 -13.78
C PHE A 313 -10.10 12.54 -13.19
N ASP A 314 -9.39 11.52 -13.65
CA ASP A 314 -8.04 11.20 -13.21
C ASP A 314 -7.09 11.19 -14.40
N SER A 315 -5.92 11.79 -14.21
CA SER A 315 -4.89 11.95 -15.21
C SER A 315 -3.52 11.87 -14.55
N VAL A 316 -2.48 11.74 -15.38
CA VAL A 316 -1.09 11.72 -14.89
C VAL A 316 -0.75 12.98 -14.08
N TYR A 317 -1.38 14.12 -14.38
CA TYR A 317 -1.01 15.41 -13.78
C TYR A 317 -1.84 15.78 -12.54
N ASN A 318 -3.13 15.48 -12.55
CA ASN A 318 -4.02 15.75 -11.43
C ASN A 318 -5.27 14.86 -11.43
N CYS A 319 -5.89 14.77 -10.25
CA CYS A 319 -7.20 14.16 -10.05
C CYS A 319 -8.19 15.28 -9.70
N GLN A 320 -9.31 15.32 -10.43
CA GLN A 320 -10.38 16.30 -10.28
C GLN A 320 -11.72 15.63 -9.97
N CYS A 321 -12.43 16.20 -8.99
CA CYS A 321 -13.74 15.78 -8.54
C CYS A 321 -14.72 16.96 -8.68
N THR A 322 -15.84 16.74 -9.38
CA THR A 322 -16.90 17.75 -9.50
C THR A 322 -17.95 17.56 -8.42
N ILE A 323 -18.24 18.61 -7.65
CA ILE A 323 -19.25 18.64 -6.59
C ILE A 323 -20.12 19.87 -6.84
N ASP A 324 -21.41 19.67 -7.14
CA ASP A 324 -22.37 20.75 -7.38
C ASP A 324 -21.91 21.84 -8.38
N GLY A 325 -21.07 21.46 -9.35
CA GLY A 325 -20.51 22.35 -10.37
C GLY A 325 -19.13 22.93 -10.04
N GLU A 326 -18.64 22.77 -8.81
CA GLU A 326 -17.29 23.15 -8.39
C GLU A 326 -16.30 22.00 -8.61
N ILE A 327 -15.05 22.34 -8.94
CA ILE A 327 -13.96 21.38 -9.12
C ILE A 327 -13.09 21.40 -7.87
N LYS A 328 -13.01 20.25 -7.19
CA LYS A 328 -12.08 20.01 -6.08
C LYS A 328 -11.02 18.99 -6.46
N SER A 329 -9.84 19.07 -5.84
CA SER A 329 -8.81 18.04 -5.96
C SER A 329 -9.30 16.71 -5.37
N CYS A 330 -8.92 15.60 -5.98
CA CYS A 330 -9.12 14.26 -5.44
C CYS A 330 -7.82 13.48 -5.34
N CYS A 331 -7.90 12.30 -4.73
CA CYS A 331 -6.80 11.37 -4.59
C CYS A 331 -6.79 10.35 -5.75
N SER A 332 -5.67 10.24 -6.44
CA SER A 332 -5.35 9.15 -7.38
C SER A 332 -4.70 7.94 -6.70
N THR A 333 -4.24 8.09 -5.44
CA THR A 333 -3.73 6.99 -4.60
C THR A 333 -4.53 6.90 -3.29
N PRO A 334 -4.49 5.78 -2.55
CA PRO A 334 -5.13 5.69 -1.23
C PRO A 334 -4.68 6.81 -0.29
N CYS A 335 -5.63 7.30 0.52
CA CYS A 335 -5.36 8.33 1.53
C CYS A 335 -4.77 7.70 2.79
N LEU A 336 -3.45 7.83 2.98
CA LEU A 336 -2.70 7.13 4.03
C LEU A 336 -2.03 8.12 5.00
N TYR A 337 -1.94 7.72 6.27
CA TYR A 337 -1.24 8.50 7.29
C TYR A 337 0.28 8.45 7.07
N GLN A 338 0.93 9.62 7.09
CA GLN A 338 2.39 9.76 6.97
C GLN A 338 2.98 10.29 8.27
N GLU A 339 3.79 9.48 8.95
CA GLU A 339 4.37 9.79 10.26
C GLU A 339 5.30 11.02 10.24
N ASN A 340 6.01 11.26 9.14
CA ASN A 340 6.91 12.41 9.01
C ASN A 340 6.18 13.74 8.82
N LEU A 341 4.91 13.71 8.39
CA LEU A 341 4.08 14.90 8.16
C LEU A 341 2.93 15.02 9.17
N ASN A 342 2.77 14.03 10.06
CA ASN A 342 1.69 13.93 11.03
C ASN A 342 0.28 14.10 10.43
N SER A 343 0.11 13.73 9.16
CA SER A 343 -1.13 13.99 8.45
C SER A 343 -1.43 12.90 7.42
N TYR A 344 -2.68 12.83 7.00
CA TYR A 344 -3.10 11.96 5.91
C TYR A 344 -2.77 12.60 4.56
N ARG A 345 -2.11 11.83 3.69
CA ARG A 345 -1.66 12.28 2.38
C ARG A 345 -2.04 11.29 1.30
N CYS A 346 -2.30 11.82 0.11
CA CYS A 346 -2.46 11.06 -1.11
C CYS A 346 -1.78 11.81 -2.26
N TYR A 347 -1.59 11.14 -3.39
CA TYR A 347 -1.24 11.82 -4.63
C TYR A 347 -2.50 12.22 -5.39
N SER A 348 -2.43 13.34 -6.08
CA SER A 348 -3.35 13.80 -7.11
C SER A 348 -2.55 13.93 -8.39
N GLY A 349 -2.57 12.90 -9.23
CA GLY A 349 -1.59 12.73 -10.30
C GLY A 349 -0.18 12.58 -9.71
N GLN A 350 0.70 13.57 -9.95
CA GLN A 350 2.06 13.61 -9.41
C GLN A 350 2.21 14.48 -8.16
N THR A 351 1.18 15.23 -7.79
CA THR A 351 1.27 16.17 -6.66
C THR A 351 0.77 15.53 -5.38
N GLN A 352 1.56 15.57 -4.32
CA GLN A 352 1.12 15.11 -3.01
C GLN A 352 0.24 16.17 -2.33
N ILE A 353 -0.95 15.79 -1.88
CA ILE A 353 -1.92 16.67 -1.23
C ILE A 353 -2.39 16.09 0.10
N GLU A 354 -2.96 16.94 0.95
CA GLU A 354 -3.68 16.49 2.15
C GLU A 354 -4.99 15.81 1.78
N CYS A 355 -5.38 14.82 2.56
CA CYS A 355 -6.63 14.10 2.34
C CYS A 355 -7.30 13.68 3.64
N SER A 356 -8.61 13.52 3.58
CA SER A 356 -9.45 12.96 4.63
C SER A 356 -9.71 11.49 4.31
N PRO A 357 -9.22 10.54 5.12
CA PRO A 357 -9.52 9.14 4.89
C PRO A 357 -11.02 8.88 5.12
N ARG A 358 -11.55 7.85 4.49
CA ARG A 358 -12.92 7.38 4.75
C ARG A 358 -12.86 6.27 5.81
N TYR A 359 -13.08 6.62 7.08
CA TYR A 359 -12.76 5.72 8.21
C TYR A 359 -13.91 5.45 9.18
N SER A 360 -14.96 6.28 9.25
CA SER A 360 -16.04 6.11 10.25
C SER A 360 -17.43 6.46 9.71
N LEU A 361 -18.43 5.72 10.21
CA LEU A 361 -19.88 5.94 10.04
C LEU A 361 -20.57 6.29 11.36
N ILE A 362 -19.80 6.67 12.38
CA ILE A 362 -20.32 7.12 13.67
C ILE A 362 -19.68 8.44 14.09
N THR A 363 -20.46 9.30 14.74
CA THR A 363 -20.00 10.52 15.41
C THR A 363 -19.11 10.17 16.61
N TYR A 364 -18.47 11.16 17.23
CA TYR A 364 -17.71 10.93 18.47
C TYR A 364 -18.59 10.46 19.64
N THR A 365 -19.91 10.69 19.57
CA THR A 365 -20.90 10.22 20.55
C THR A 365 -21.49 8.84 20.20
N GLY A 366 -21.10 8.26 19.06
CA GLY A 366 -21.59 6.96 18.59
C GLY A 366 -22.90 7.01 17.78
N GLU A 367 -23.39 8.20 17.44
CA GLU A 367 -24.58 8.34 16.59
C GLU A 367 -24.25 8.01 15.12
N LYS A 368 -25.18 7.36 14.41
CA LYS A 368 -24.92 6.89 13.04
C LYS A 368 -24.95 8.02 12.01
N CYS A 369 -23.96 8.00 11.14
CA CYS A 369 -23.85 8.86 9.96
C CYS A 369 -24.53 8.22 8.74
N LEU A 370 -24.86 9.04 7.74
CA LEU A 370 -25.29 8.57 6.43
C LEU A 370 -24.11 7.96 5.65
N ASP A 371 -24.39 6.92 4.85
CA ASP A 371 -23.37 6.19 4.09
C ASP A 371 -22.72 7.03 2.96
N ASP A 372 -23.42 8.07 2.49
CA ASP A 372 -22.97 9.01 1.46
C ASP A 372 -22.33 10.27 2.04
N HIS A 373 -22.44 10.49 3.35
CA HIS A 373 -21.78 11.56 4.11
C HIS A 373 -21.17 11.01 5.40
N PRO A 374 -20.20 10.08 5.30
CA PRO A 374 -19.48 9.52 6.45
C PRO A 374 -18.61 10.58 7.15
N CYS A 375 -17.87 10.19 8.19
CA CYS A 375 -16.91 11.11 8.81
C CYS A 375 -15.82 11.54 7.82
N ALA A 376 -15.73 12.84 7.58
CA ALA A 376 -14.69 13.48 6.77
C ALA A 376 -14.57 14.97 7.11
N THR A 377 -13.64 15.67 6.46
CA THR A 377 -13.42 17.11 6.68
C THR A 377 -14.40 18.01 5.92
N TYR A 378 -14.81 17.63 4.72
CA TYR A 378 -15.68 18.42 3.84
C TYR A 378 -15.19 19.87 3.60
N GLY A 379 -13.86 20.08 3.66
CA GLY A 379 -13.20 21.37 3.46
C GLY A 379 -12.96 22.18 4.74
N TYR A 380 -13.21 21.60 5.91
CA TYR A 380 -12.99 22.24 7.22
C TYR A 380 -11.76 21.67 7.94
N ASP A 381 -11.32 22.32 9.03
CA ASP A 381 -10.23 21.88 9.90
C ASP A 381 -10.67 20.82 10.94
N TYR A 382 -11.88 20.28 10.82
CA TYR A 382 -12.46 19.29 11.73
C TYR A 382 -13.19 18.17 10.98
N TYR A 383 -13.33 17.03 11.66
CA TYR A 383 -14.05 15.86 11.15
C TYR A 383 -15.48 15.85 11.67
N TRP A 384 -16.42 15.54 10.78
CA TRP A 384 -17.84 15.57 11.05
C TRP A 384 -18.59 14.75 10.02
N CYS A 385 -19.87 14.46 10.28
CA CYS A 385 -20.71 13.70 9.38
C CYS A 385 -22.16 14.16 9.44
N LYS A 386 -22.95 13.77 8.43
CA LYS A 386 -24.39 14.01 8.43
C LYS A 386 -25.10 12.83 9.08
N LYS A 387 -25.89 13.09 10.11
CA LYS A 387 -26.52 12.05 10.91
C LYS A 387 -27.75 11.48 10.20
N ILE A 388 -28.04 10.20 10.47
CA ILE A 388 -29.27 9.56 9.96
C ILE A 388 -30.52 10.22 10.56
N SER A 389 -30.45 10.69 11.81
CA SER A 389 -31.50 11.45 12.48
C SER A 389 -31.72 12.86 11.91
N GLY A 390 -30.81 13.32 11.03
CA GLY A 390 -30.77 14.66 10.50
C GLY A 390 -29.74 15.55 11.21
N GLY A 391 -29.31 16.61 10.52
CA GLY A 391 -28.28 17.53 10.99
C GLY A 391 -26.85 16.99 10.84
N TRP A 392 -25.89 17.79 11.29
CA TRP A 392 -24.46 17.48 11.29
C TRP A 392 -23.95 17.37 12.73
N ASP A 393 -22.93 16.55 12.93
CA ASP A 393 -22.26 16.41 14.22
C ASP A 393 -20.80 15.99 14.04
N TYR A 394 -19.98 16.22 15.06
CA TYR A 394 -18.55 15.98 15.00
C TYR A 394 -18.22 14.48 15.00
N CYS A 395 -17.12 14.16 14.37
CA CYS A 395 -16.50 12.83 14.41
C CYS A 395 -15.18 12.92 15.16
N SER A 396 -14.80 11.84 15.84
CA SER A 396 -13.44 11.70 16.36
C SER A 396 -12.45 11.65 15.20
N PRO A 397 -11.45 12.55 15.10
CA PRO A 397 -10.51 12.51 14.00
C PRO A 397 -9.70 11.20 14.05
N PRO A 398 -9.14 10.74 12.92
CA PRO A 398 -8.39 9.49 12.85
C PRO A 398 -6.97 9.61 13.44
N LEU A 399 -6.84 10.21 14.63
CA LEU A 399 -5.60 10.54 15.33
C LEU A 399 -5.41 9.65 16.56
N TRP A 400 -5.16 8.36 16.33
CA TRP A 400 -5.06 7.35 17.40
C TRP A 400 -3.87 7.50 18.34
N ARG A 401 -2.88 8.31 17.98
CA ARG A 401 -1.73 8.68 18.82
C ARG A 401 -1.87 10.02 19.51
N SER A 402 -3.04 10.65 19.44
CA SER A 402 -3.24 11.91 20.13
C SER A 402 -3.05 11.75 21.64
N LYS A 403 -2.47 12.77 22.27
CA LYS A 403 -2.00 12.70 23.65
C LYS A 403 -2.49 13.89 24.45
N ALA A 404 -2.99 13.65 25.64
CA ALA A 404 -3.42 14.68 26.55
C ALA A 404 -2.23 15.31 27.29
N LYS A 405 -2.38 16.58 27.67
CA LYS A 405 -1.40 17.35 28.47
C LYS A 405 -1.07 16.69 29.82
N ASN A 406 -1.99 15.90 30.36
CA ASN A 406 -1.77 15.12 31.59
C ASN A 406 -0.91 13.84 31.37
N GLY A 407 -0.37 13.63 30.16
CA GLY A 407 0.51 12.53 29.80
C GLY A 407 -0.20 11.24 29.39
N LYS A 408 -1.54 11.17 29.49
CA LYS A 408 -2.33 10.02 29.06
C LYS A 408 -2.62 10.09 27.55
N ASN A 409 -2.82 8.94 26.92
CA ASN A 409 -3.31 8.89 25.55
C ASN A 409 -4.79 9.30 25.50
N CYS A 410 -5.16 10.00 24.44
CA CYS A 410 -6.55 10.30 24.17
C CYS A 410 -7.30 9.02 23.81
N ARG A 411 -8.57 8.95 24.24
CA ARG A 411 -9.51 7.93 23.77
C ARG A 411 -9.68 8.05 22.27
N SER A 412 -9.69 6.92 21.58
CA SER A 412 -9.73 6.96 20.12
C SER A 412 -11.11 7.24 19.53
N ASP A 413 -12.18 7.04 20.29
CA ASP A 413 -13.52 7.52 19.95
C ASP A 413 -13.73 9.00 20.31
N HIS A 414 -12.70 9.64 20.90
CA HIS A 414 -12.68 11.07 21.20
C HIS A 414 -11.25 11.62 21.16
N ALA A 415 -10.58 11.45 20.02
CA ALA A 415 -9.20 11.87 19.79
C ALA A 415 -9.07 13.40 19.81
N CYS A 416 -7.84 13.90 19.93
CA CYS A 416 -7.63 15.34 20.10
C CYS A 416 -8.24 16.20 18.97
N ALA A 417 -9.24 17.02 19.32
CA ALA A 417 -9.87 17.99 18.42
C ALA A 417 -10.62 19.08 19.20
N LYS A 418 -11.13 20.09 18.49
CA LYS A 418 -11.94 21.17 19.11
C LYS A 418 -13.34 20.72 19.52
N TYR A 419 -14.01 19.88 18.72
CA TYR A 419 -15.41 19.48 18.96
C TYR A 419 -16.37 20.66 19.23
N GLY A 420 -16.16 21.80 18.56
CA GLY A 420 -16.91 23.03 18.77
C GLY A 420 -16.46 23.89 19.97
N SER A 421 -15.42 23.47 20.69
CA SER A 421 -14.74 24.25 21.73
C SER A 421 -13.73 25.25 21.14
N GLY A 422 -13.26 26.19 21.97
CA GLY A 422 -12.18 27.12 21.63
C GLY A 422 -10.78 26.51 21.68
N SER A 423 -10.59 25.41 22.43
CA SER A 423 -9.33 24.67 22.54
C SER A 423 -9.49 23.21 22.12
N MET A 424 -8.37 22.55 21.75
CA MET A 424 -8.37 21.12 21.46
C MET A 424 -8.34 20.32 22.75
N TRP A 425 -9.22 19.33 22.87
CA TRP A 425 -9.33 18.48 24.04
C TRP A 425 -9.67 17.04 23.67
N CYS A 426 -9.48 16.13 24.63
CA CYS A 426 -9.85 14.73 24.47
C CYS A 426 -10.23 14.09 25.81
N TYR A 427 -10.95 12.95 25.77
CA TYR A 427 -11.15 12.12 26.95
C TYR A 427 -9.93 11.24 27.20
N THR A 428 -9.56 11.06 28.45
CA THR A 428 -8.39 10.26 28.88
C THR A 428 -8.76 9.00 29.64
N ASP A 429 -10.06 8.79 29.91
CA ASP A 429 -10.62 7.58 30.48
C ASP A 429 -12.11 7.41 30.13
N ASN A 430 -12.70 6.34 30.67
CA ASN A 430 -14.11 5.98 30.46
C ASN A 430 -15.06 6.60 31.50
N GLU A 431 -14.52 7.32 32.49
CA GLU A 431 -15.28 7.98 33.55
C GLU A 431 -15.60 9.45 33.19
N GLY A 432 -15.02 9.95 32.09
CA GLY A 432 -15.26 11.27 31.55
C GLY A 432 -14.17 12.28 31.89
N SER A 433 -13.01 11.85 32.40
CA SER A 433 -11.88 12.76 32.60
C SER A 433 -11.36 13.25 31.25
N TYR A 434 -11.26 14.57 31.11
CA TYR A 434 -10.76 15.22 29.90
C TYR A 434 -9.57 16.13 30.20
N ALA A 435 -8.81 16.46 29.17
CA ALA A 435 -7.73 17.43 29.23
C ALA A 435 -7.49 18.04 27.85
N ASP A 436 -6.85 19.21 27.84
CA ASP A 436 -6.26 19.75 26.62
C ASP A 436 -5.24 18.75 26.05
N CYS A 437 -5.07 18.76 24.74
CA CYS A 437 -4.37 17.69 24.04
C CYS A 437 -3.57 18.17 22.84
N CYS A 438 -2.68 17.30 22.39
CA CYS A 438 -1.89 17.43 21.18
C CYS A 438 -2.35 16.38 20.17
N THR A 439 -2.32 16.74 18.89
CA THR A 439 -2.78 15.88 17.77
C THR A 439 -1.93 14.62 17.58
N SER A 440 -0.70 14.62 18.10
CA SER A 440 0.26 13.52 18.01
C SER A 440 1.07 13.37 19.31
N ASP A 441 1.62 12.18 19.55
CA ASP A 441 2.51 11.86 20.68
C ASP A 441 4.00 12.08 20.33
N ASP A 442 4.31 13.08 19.52
CA ASP A 442 5.69 13.40 19.14
C ASP A 442 6.29 14.56 19.96
N CYS A 443 7.50 14.95 19.58
CA CYS A 443 8.28 15.99 20.24
C CYS A 443 7.97 17.41 19.78
N TYR A 444 7.08 17.58 18.79
CA TYR A 444 6.85 18.85 18.12
C TYR A 444 5.38 19.24 18.07
N SER A 445 4.49 18.54 18.78
CA SER A 445 3.06 18.85 18.79
C SER A 445 2.69 19.73 19.98
N ALA A 446 2.11 20.89 19.70
CA ALA A 446 1.56 21.81 20.68
C ALA A 446 0.04 21.63 20.87
N VAL A 447 -0.48 22.15 21.98
CA VAL A 447 -1.88 22.00 22.41
C VAL A 447 -2.87 22.78 21.53
N ASP A 448 -2.45 23.90 20.93
CA ASP A 448 -3.21 24.66 19.94
C ASP A 448 -3.25 24.00 18.55
N GLY A 449 -2.60 22.85 18.39
CA GLY A 449 -2.47 22.11 17.14
C GLY A 449 -1.36 22.61 16.21
N LYS A 450 -0.54 23.58 16.64
CA LYS A 450 0.65 24.01 15.90
C LYS A 450 1.83 23.05 16.11
N THR A 451 2.81 23.22 15.24
CA THR A 451 4.09 22.53 15.32
C THR A 451 5.10 23.38 16.08
N CYS A 452 5.71 22.83 17.12
CA CYS A 452 6.86 23.40 17.79
C CYS A 452 8.00 23.62 16.79
N ARG A 453 8.82 24.65 17.03
CA ARG A 453 10.03 24.89 16.26
C ARG A 453 10.98 23.69 16.32
N SER A 454 11.66 23.45 15.20
CA SER A 454 12.64 22.38 15.08
C SER A 454 13.83 22.52 16.04
N ASP A 455 14.18 23.74 16.42
CA ASP A 455 15.25 24.06 17.38
C ASP A 455 14.76 24.21 18.83
N HIS A 456 13.45 24.09 19.07
CA HIS A 456 12.85 24.21 20.40
C HIS A 456 11.72 23.19 20.56
N ASN A 457 12.10 21.92 20.65
CA ASN A 457 11.18 20.81 20.83
C ASN A 457 10.44 20.88 22.20
N CYS A 458 9.44 20.03 22.35
CA CYS A 458 8.69 19.94 23.60
C CYS A 458 9.60 19.51 24.77
N GLY A 459 9.61 20.32 25.83
CA GLY A 459 10.42 20.09 27.02
C GLY A 459 10.01 20.98 28.18
N TYR A 460 10.64 20.77 29.33
CA TYR A 460 10.41 21.59 30.51
C TYR A 460 11.07 22.98 30.40
N HIS A 461 12.23 23.06 29.75
CA HIS A 461 12.96 24.33 29.52
C HIS A 461 13.11 25.21 30.78
N GLY A 462 13.25 24.57 31.95
CA GLY A 462 13.37 25.26 33.25
C GLY A 462 12.05 25.51 33.99
N GLU A 463 10.92 25.15 33.40
CA GLU A 463 9.57 25.26 33.99
C GLU A 463 9.10 23.91 34.57
N ASP A 464 7.98 23.92 35.30
CA ASP A 464 7.31 22.72 35.82
C ASP A 464 6.26 22.11 34.85
N TYR A 465 6.08 22.74 33.69
CA TYR A 465 5.22 22.28 32.60
C TYR A 465 5.99 22.08 31.29
N LEU A 466 5.43 21.24 30.42
CA LEU A 466 5.96 21.02 29.07
C LEU A 466 5.46 22.10 28.12
N TRP A 467 6.38 22.74 27.41
CA TRP A 467 6.06 23.78 26.43
C TRP A 467 7.11 23.87 25.30
N CYS A 468 6.78 24.62 24.27
CA CYS A 468 7.67 24.94 23.16
C CYS A 468 7.31 26.28 22.51
N TYR A 469 8.27 26.88 21.79
CA TYR A 469 7.95 27.96 20.85
C TYR A 469 7.33 27.40 19.57
N THR A 470 6.26 28.02 19.10
CA THR A 470 5.52 27.65 17.88
C THR A 470 5.94 28.49 16.67
N ASP A 471 6.66 29.60 16.89
CA ASP A 471 7.26 30.41 15.82
C ASP A 471 8.48 31.22 16.29
N TYR A 472 9.08 31.99 15.36
CA TYR A 472 10.24 32.85 15.59
C TYR A 472 9.88 34.26 16.08
N GLN A 473 8.62 34.49 16.43
CA GLN A 473 8.14 35.73 17.07
C GLN A 473 7.90 35.52 18.57
N ASP A 474 8.47 34.45 19.12
CA ASP A 474 8.37 34.04 20.52
C ASP A 474 6.95 33.70 20.98
N ASN A 475 6.04 33.36 20.05
CA ASN A 475 4.78 32.73 20.42
C ASN A 475 5.06 31.30 20.88
N TRP A 476 4.49 30.92 22.02
CA TRP A 476 4.70 29.61 22.64
C TRP A 476 3.37 28.98 23.01
N ASP A 477 3.39 27.66 23.20
CA ASP A 477 2.27 26.93 23.74
C ASP A 477 2.73 25.68 24.52
N TYR A 478 1.82 25.12 25.31
CA TYR A 478 2.00 23.87 26.01
C TYR A 478 2.11 22.69 25.05
N CYS A 479 2.75 21.62 25.50
CA CYS A 479 2.80 20.38 24.75
C CYS A 479 2.66 19.15 25.65
N CYS A 480 2.57 17.97 25.04
CA CYS A 480 2.02 16.78 25.70
C CYS A 480 3.05 15.67 25.95
N LYS A 481 4.30 15.83 25.51
CA LYS A 481 5.35 14.82 25.66
C LYS A 481 6.74 15.44 25.81
N SER A 482 7.43 15.09 26.89
CA SER A 482 8.86 15.40 27.04
C SER A 482 9.69 14.56 26.08
N CYS A 483 10.69 15.18 25.45
CA CYS A 483 11.65 14.51 24.58
C CYS A 483 13.10 14.61 25.08
N TRP A 484 13.24 14.81 26.40
CA TRP A 484 14.50 14.93 27.13
C TRP A 484 14.66 13.79 28.14
#